data_AF-A0A918RMY8-F1
#
_entry.id   AF-A0A918RMY8-F1
#
_cell.length_a   1.000
_cell.length_b   1.000
_cell.length_c   1.000
_cell.angle_alpha   90.00
_cell.angle_beta   90.00
_cell.angle_gamma   90.00
#
_symmetry.space_group_name_H-M   'P 1'
#
loop_
_entity.id
_entity.type
_entity.pdbx_description
1 polymer ?
#
loop_
_entity_poly.entity_id
_entity_poly.type
_entity_poly.pdbx_seq_one_letter_code
_entity_poly.pdbx_strand_id
1 'polypeptide(L)'
;MKKVMLGAAVAAGIALSLSGCSAVQKTTDCSDQDATDATINALKDAIEKAAEPRVRGSDGNPVILTSKIRSAIAQLKFSIEAIRTSKSDPQSTKRYCTGTLKVVYGIAMIKDADDVRHDSGLDSVDVLADKSSIERSADYFKVDIDYNVQPTDDGKMIVSSVENASDKIEVFAEVLTSHLLKPVIDEARRRGIQLKGAASATEVPEVAPPVDAAVDAAADAAAAAAADATAVDRD
;
A
#
# COMPACT_ATOMS: atom_id res chain seq x y z
N MET A 1 -22.77 -31.25 -84.67
CA MET A 1 -21.59 -31.63 -83.87
C MET A 1 -22.08 -32.10 -82.50
N LYS A 2 -21.59 -33.27 -82.04
CA LYS A 2 -21.34 -33.74 -80.64
C LYS A 2 -22.24 -33.22 -79.49
N LYS A 3 -22.66 -33.97 -78.47
CA LYS A 3 -22.62 -35.39 -78.04
C LYS A 3 -23.36 -35.40 -76.68
N VAL A 4 -24.19 -36.43 -76.43
CA VAL A 4 -24.18 -37.32 -75.23
C VAL A 4 -24.31 -36.70 -73.82
N MET A 5 -25.48 -36.96 -73.22
CA MET A 5 -25.75 -37.74 -71.99
C MET A 5 -24.97 -37.55 -70.66
N LEU A 6 -25.73 -37.85 -69.60
CA LEU A 6 -25.40 -38.53 -68.33
C LEU A 6 -25.11 -37.66 -67.10
N GLY A 7 -25.95 -37.87 -66.08
CA GLY A 7 -25.79 -37.33 -64.73
C GLY A 7 -24.79 -38.10 -63.88
N ALA A 8 -24.50 -37.55 -62.71
CA ALA A 8 -23.95 -38.28 -61.57
C ALA A 8 -24.28 -37.50 -60.29
N ALA A 9 -24.92 -38.20 -59.35
CA ALA A 9 -25.05 -37.80 -57.96
C ALA A 9 -23.66 -37.64 -57.32
N VAL A 10 -23.48 -36.62 -56.49
CA VAL A 10 -22.30 -36.50 -55.62
C VAL A 10 -22.76 -36.38 -54.18
N ALA A 11 -22.12 -37.22 -53.38
CA ALA A 11 -22.39 -37.62 -52.02
C ALA A 11 -22.43 -36.48 -51.00
N ALA A 12 -23.23 -36.73 -49.97
CA ALA A 12 -23.22 -36.03 -48.69
C ALA A 12 -21.82 -36.08 -48.06
N GLY A 13 -21.16 -34.92 -47.98
CA GLY A 13 -20.04 -34.68 -47.09
C GLY A 13 -20.53 -33.95 -45.85
N ILE A 14 -20.78 -34.67 -44.75
CA ILE A 14 -20.92 -34.06 -43.43
C ILE A 14 -19.52 -33.57 -43.05
N ALA A 15 -19.27 -32.28 -43.24
CA ALA A 15 -18.14 -31.61 -42.65
C ALA A 15 -18.36 -31.55 -41.14
N LEU A 16 -17.69 -32.45 -40.40
CA LEU A 16 -17.46 -32.31 -38.97
C LEU A 16 -16.53 -31.11 -38.77
N SER A 17 -17.10 -29.91 -38.73
CA SER A 17 -16.43 -28.75 -38.17
C SER A 17 -16.30 -28.98 -36.66
N LEU A 18 -15.20 -29.61 -36.24
CA LEU A 18 -14.67 -29.43 -34.89
C LEU A 18 -14.21 -27.96 -34.78
N SER A 19 -15.17 -27.04 -34.65
CA SER A 19 -14.92 -25.80 -33.93
C SER A 19 -14.81 -26.18 -32.46
N GLY A 20 -13.65 -26.72 -32.08
CA GLY A 20 -13.26 -26.75 -30.68
C GLY A 20 -13.25 -25.31 -30.21
N CYS A 21 -14.22 -24.95 -29.37
CA CYS A 21 -14.18 -23.75 -28.55
C CYS A 21 -12.98 -23.86 -27.61
N SER A 22 -11.78 -23.63 -28.12
CA SER A 22 -10.75 -23.00 -27.31
C SER A 22 -11.25 -21.58 -27.10
N ALA A 23 -12.04 -21.38 -26.04
CA ALA A 23 -12.19 -20.06 -25.47
C ALA A 23 -10.76 -19.58 -25.23
N VAL A 24 -10.28 -18.68 -26.08
CA VAL A 24 -9.02 -17.97 -25.87
C VAL A 24 -9.20 -17.30 -24.52
N GLN A 25 -8.61 -17.91 -23.49
CA GLN A 25 -8.63 -17.36 -22.15
C GLN A 25 -8.00 -15.97 -22.27
N LYS A 26 -8.81 -14.93 -22.04
CA LYS A 26 -8.38 -13.55 -22.17
C LYS A 26 -7.27 -13.33 -21.15
N THR A 27 -6.02 -13.33 -21.60
CA THR A 27 -4.88 -13.03 -20.75
C THR A 27 -4.75 -11.52 -20.63
N THR A 28 -4.49 -11.04 -19.42
CA THR A 28 -4.18 -9.64 -19.15
C THR A 28 -2.68 -9.46 -19.14
N ASP A 29 -2.19 -8.45 -19.82
CA ASP A 29 -0.78 -8.08 -19.80
C ASP A 29 -0.49 -7.24 -18.54
N CYS A 30 0.72 -7.38 -18.00
CA CYS A 30 1.12 -6.67 -16.77
C CYS A 30 1.00 -5.14 -16.90
N SER A 31 1.17 -4.61 -18.11
CA SER A 31 1.10 -3.18 -18.41
C SER A 31 -0.29 -2.69 -18.79
N ASP A 32 -1.30 -3.55 -18.81
CA ASP A 32 -2.68 -3.14 -19.10
C ASP A 32 -3.17 -2.18 -18.01
N GLN A 33 -3.92 -1.15 -18.41
CA GLN A 33 -4.43 -0.15 -17.46
C GLN A 33 -5.25 -0.80 -16.34
N ASP A 34 -6.15 -1.72 -16.68
CA ASP A 34 -6.98 -2.43 -15.70
C ASP A 34 -6.14 -3.28 -14.73
N ALA A 35 -5.01 -3.84 -15.18
CA ALA A 35 -4.05 -4.55 -14.34
C ALA A 35 -3.35 -3.58 -13.37
N THR A 36 -2.86 -2.46 -13.89
CA THR A 36 -2.20 -1.45 -13.05
C THR A 36 -3.16 -0.84 -12.02
N ASP A 37 -4.41 -0.60 -12.39
CA ASP A 37 -5.45 -0.08 -11.50
C ASP A 37 -5.80 -1.10 -10.41
N ALA A 38 -5.90 -2.39 -10.76
CA ALA A 38 -6.08 -3.45 -9.78
C ALA A 38 -4.92 -3.53 -8.78
N THR A 39 -3.67 -3.43 -9.26
CA THR A 39 -2.48 -3.40 -8.40
C THR A 39 -2.46 -2.18 -7.49
N ILE A 40 -2.78 -0.99 -8.03
CA ILE A 40 -2.85 0.25 -7.24
C ILE A 40 -3.94 0.15 -6.17
N ASN A 41 -5.10 -0.44 -6.48
CA ASN A 41 -6.15 -0.65 -5.48
C ASN A 41 -5.70 -1.63 -4.39
N ALA A 42 -5.03 -2.72 -4.76
CA ALA A 42 -4.45 -3.64 -3.79
C ALA A 42 -3.41 -2.95 -2.87
N LEU A 43 -2.58 -2.05 -3.42
CA LEU A 43 -1.65 -1.23 -2.65
C LEU A 43 -2.36 -0.28 -1.69
N LYS A 44 -3.40 0.42 -2.15
CA LYS A 44 -4.20 1.31 -1.31
C LYS A 44 -4.84 0.56 -0.15
N ASP A 45 -5.41 -0.61 -0.42
CA ASP A 45 -6.00 -1.48 0.61
C ASP A 45 -4.94 -1.96 1.61
N ALA A 46 -3.72 -2.27 1.14
CA ALA A 46 -2.64 -2.69 2.01
C ALA A 46 -2.13 -1.54 2.90
N ILE A 47 -1.98 -0.33 2.34
CA ILE A 47 -1.62 0.87 3.09
C ILE A 47 -2.69 1.20 4.14
N GLU A 48 -3.98 1.09 3.79
CA GLU A 48 -5.08 1.28 4.75
C GLU A 48 -4.95 0.31 5.92
N LYS A 49 -4.80 -0.99 5.63
CA LYS A 49 -4.66 -2.04 6.67
C LYS A 49 -3.45 -1.81 7.56
N ALA A 50 -2.32 -1.37 7.01
CA ALA A 50 -1.13 -1.03 7.79
C ALA A 50 -1.33 0.26 8.61
N ALA A 51 -2.12 1.21 8.13
CA ALA A 51 -2.39 2.46 8.83
C ALA A 51 -3.36 2.31 10.02
N GLU A 52 -4.35 1.41 9.93
CA GLU A 52 -5.37 1.21 10.96
C GLU A 52 -4.85 0.99 12.40
N PRO A 53 -3.88 0.09 12.66
CA PRO A 53 -3.39 -0.12 14.01
C PRO A 53 -2.64 1.10 14.59
N ARG A 54 -2.02 1.93 13.72
CA ARG A 54 -1.21 3.10 14.14
C ARG A 54 -2.03 4.27 14.66
N VAL A 55 -3.31 4.33 14.29
CA VAL A 55 -4.20 5.44 14.65
C VAL A 55 -5.20 5.08 15.75
N ARG A 56 -4.91 4.02 16.51
CA ARG A 56 -5.69 3.63 17.68
C ARG A 56 -5.10 4.23 18.94
N GLY A 57 -5.97 4.57 19.89
CA GLY A 57 -5.59 4.99 21.22
C GLY A 57 -5.19 3.80 22.09
N SER A 58 -4.66 4.07 23.27
CA SER A 58 -4.28 3.05 24.25
C SER A 58 -5.46 2.19 24.74
N ASP A 59 -6.69 2.68 24.58
CA ASP A 59 -7.94 1.95 24.85
C ASP A 59 -8.38 1.05 23.68
N GLY A 60 -7.60 1.01 22.60
CA GLY A 60 -7.90 0.26 21.38
C GLY A 60 -8.91 0.94 20.45
N ASN A 61 -9.49 2.08 20.84
CA ASN A 61 -10.47 2.79 20.00
C ASN A 61 -9.76 3.63 18.92
N PRO A 62 -10.37 3.79 17.73
CA PRO A 62 -9.77 4.60 16.67
C PRO A 62 -9.76 6.09 17.07
N VAL A 63 -8.57 6.68 17.11
CA VAL A 63 -8.36 8.14 17.23
C VAL A 63 -8.62 8.81 15.89
N ILE A 64 -8.22 8.15 14.79
CA ILE A 64 -8.54 8.54 13.42
C ILE A 64 -9.47 7.47 12.83
N LEU A 65 -10.58 7.91 12.23
CA LEU A 65 -11.53 7.02 11.56
C LEU A 65 -10.93 6.47 10.26
N THR A 66 -11.21 5.21 9.92
CA THR A 66 -10.79 4.58 8.65
C THR A 66 -11.19 5.40 7.42
N SER A 67 -12.33 6.11 7.45
CA SER A 67 -12.74 7.01 6.36
C SER A 67 -11.78 8.18 6.11
N LYS A 68 -11.11 8.68 7.17
CA LYS A 68 -10.07 9.71 7.04
C LYS A 68 -8.79 9.12 6.47
N ILE A 69 -8.43 7.89 6.84
CA ILE A 69 -7.31 7.16 6.24
C ILE A 69 -7.55 7.01 4.73
N ARG A 70 -8.70 6.48 4.31
CA ARG A 70 -9.10 6.37 2.90
C ARG A 70 -9.05 7.69 2.16
N SER A 71 -9.55 8.75 2.80
CA SER A 71 -9.55 10.09 2.22
C SER A 71 -8.13 10.60 1.99
N ALA A 72 -7.21 10.34 2.92
CA ALA A 72 -5.81 10.72 2.78
C ALA A 72 -5.09 9.85 1.73
N ILE A 73 -5.35 8.54 1.67
CA ILE A 73 -4.84 7.65 0.60
C ILE A 73 -5.32 8.13 -0.78
N ALA A 74 -6.56 8.60 -0.90
CA ALA A 74 -7.10 9.12 -2.15
C ALA A 74 -6.42 10.43 -2.62
N GLN A 75 -5.72 11.13 -1.73
CA GLN A 75 -4.92 12.32 -2.09
C GLN A 75 -3.53 11.94 -2.63
N LEU A 76 -3.08 10.69 -2.42
CA LEU A 76 -1.82 10.19 -2.96
C LEU A 76 -1.98 9.89 -4.45
N LYS A 77 -0.95 10.17 -5.25
CA LYS A 77 -0.90 9.76 -6.65
C LYS A 77 0.01 8.56 -6.80
N PHE A 78 -0.54 7.49 -7.35
CA PHE A 78 0.17 6.24 -7.59
C PHE A 78 0.42 6.08 -9.10
N SER A 79 1.60 5.58 -9.44
CA SER A 79 1.89 5.10 -10.79
C SER A 79 2.87 3.94 -10.72
N ILE A 80 2.76 2.99 -11.64
CA ILE A 80 3.71 1.88 -11.79
C ILE A 80 4.45 2.09 -13.11
N GLU A 81 5.76 2.32 -13.03
CA GLU A 81 6.65 2.57 -14.15
C GLU A 81 7.46 1.30 -14.48
N ALA A 82 8.10 1.25 -15.65
CA ALA A 82 9.04 0.19 -16.04
C ALA A 82 8.49 -1.25 -15.88
N ILE A 83 7.22 -1.46 -16.21
CA ILE A 83 6.52 -2.73 -16.03
C ILE A 83 7.06 -3.80 -16.99
N ARG A 84 7.32 -4.99 -16.47
CA ARG A 84 7.65 -6.19 -17.26
C ARG A 84 7.00 -7.44 -16.67
N THR A 85 6.64 -8.38 -17.53
CA THR A 85 6.27 -9.73 -17.10
C THR A 85 7.53 -10.51 -16.72
N SER A 86 7.62 -10.94 -15.46
CA SER A 86 8.73 -11.75 -14.95
C SER A 86 8.49 -13.24 -15.16
N LYS A 87 7.25 -13.71 -14.99
CA LYS A 87 6.85 -15.10 -15.19
C LYS A 87 5.39 -15.21 -15.63
N SER A 88 5.09 -16.23 -16.42
CA SER A 88 3.72 -16.60 -16.78
C SER A 88 3.45 -18.01 -16.32
N ASP A 89 2.31 -18.23 -15.68
CA ASP A 89 1.90 -19.57 -15.28
C ASP A 89 1.31 -20.33 -16.49
N PRO A 90 1.87 -21.48 -16.91
CA PRO A 90 1.34 -22.24 -18.03
C PRO A 90 0.02 -22.96 -17.69
N GLN A 91 -0.37 -23.03 -16.41
CA GLN A 91 -1.58 -23.72 -15.95
C GLN A 91 -2.71 -22.77 -15.53
N SER A 92 -2.49 -21.45 -15.59
CA SER A 92 -3.51 -20.45 -15.26
C SER A 92 -3.35 -19.17 -16.08
N THR A 93 -4.30 -18.23 -15.97
CA THR A 93 -4.20 -16.88 -16.56
C THR A 93 -3.30 -15.94 -15.74
N LYS A 94 -2.70 -16.43 -14.65
CA LYS A 94 -1.88 -15.64 -13.73
C LYS A 94 -0.56 -15.22 -14.38
N ARG A 95 -0.28 -13.92 -14.30
CA ARG A 95 1.02 -13.33 -14.69
C ARG A 95 1.70 -12.77 -13.46
N TYR A 96 3.01 -12.95 -13.39
CA TYR A 96 3.88 -12.33 -12.41
C TYR A 96 4.61 -11.19 -13.11
N CYS A 97 4.64 -10.06 -12.44
CA CYS A 97 5.04 -8.77 -12.97
C CYS A 97 6.03 -8.12 -12.01
N THR A 98 6.94 -7.34 -12.56
CA THR A 98 7.83 -6.46 -11.81
C THR A 98 7.67 -5.06 -12.38
N GLY A 99 7.72 -4.04 -11.52
CA GLY A 99 7.73 -2.64 -11.94
C GLY A 99 8.17 -1.73 -10.81
N THR A 100 8.34 -0.45 -11.11
CA THR A 100 8.71 0.56 -10.11
C THR A 100 7.47 1.33 -9.69
N LEU A 101 7.03 1.14 -8.45
CA LEU A 101 5.97 1.91 -7.84
C LEU A 101 6.49 3.32 -7.50
N LYS A 102 5.77 4.34 -7.96
CA LYS A 102 5.94 5.73 -7.52
C LYS A 102 4.70 6.17 -6.75
N VAL A 103 4.92 6.69 -5.55
CA VAL A 103 3.86 7.28 -4.69
C VAL A 103 4.19 8.73 -4.43
N VAL A 104 3.33 9.63 -4.89
CA VAL A 104 3.47 11.08 -4.69
C VAL A 104 2.57 11.52 -3.54
N TYR A 105 3.17 12.16 -2.54
CA TYR A 105 2.50 12.75 -1.39
C TYR A 105 2.37 14.27 -1.57
N GLY A 106 1.44 14.87 -0.84
CA GLY A 106 1.49 16.32 -0.64
C GLY A 106 2.72 16.69 0.20
N ILE A 107 3.44 17.75 -0.17
CA ILE A 107 4.61 18.24 0.59
C ILE A 107 4.28 18.45 2.08
N ALA A 108 3.08 18.93 2.39
CA ALA A 108 2.62 19.10 3.76
C ALA A 108 2.53 17.76 4.52
N MET A 109 2.14 16.66 3.88
CA MET A 109 2.05 15.34 4.52
C MET A 109 3.43 14.85 4.94
N ILE A 110 4.41 14.97 4.06
CA ILE A 110 5.80 14.60 4.33
C ILE A 110 6.36 15.48 5.44
N LYS A 111 6.13 16.81 5.37
CA LYS A 111 6.58 17.73 6.42
C LYS A 111 5.96 17.41 7.78
N ASP A 112 4.65 17.17 7.83
CA ASP A 112 3.97 16.83 9.07
C ASP A 112 4.52 15.53 9.64
N ALA A 113 4.84 14.55 8.80
CA ALA A 113 5.48 13.31 9.21
C ALA A 113 6.88 13.53 9.78
N ASP A 114 7.74 14.31 9.12
CA ASP A 114 9.05 14.69 9.65
C ASP A 114 8.94 15.43 10.99
N ASP A 115 7.98 16.35 11.13
CA ASP A 115 7.74 17.10 12.37
C ASP A 115 7.27 16.17 13.51
N VAL A 116 6.31 15.26 13.27
CA VAL A 116 5.86 14.27 14.28
C VAL A 116 7.01 13.38 14.72
N ARG A 117 7.78 12.86 13.78
CA ARG A 117 8.89 11.93 14.06
C ARG A 117 9.99 12.62 14.86
N HIS A 118 10.39 13.83 14.45
CA HIS A 118 11.33 14.66 15.20
C HIS A 118 10.86 14.92 16.63
N ASP A 119 9.60 15.32 16.81
CA ASP A 119 9.02 15.58 18.13
C ASP A 119 8.95 14.31 19.01
N SER A 120 8.99 13.13 18.38
CA SER A 120 8.98 11.82 19.04
C SER A 120 10.38 11.21 19.19
N GLY A 121 11.45 11.95 18.83
CA GLY A 121 12.83 11.47 18.90
C GLY A 121 13.17 10.38 17.89
N LEU A 122 12.38 10.25 16.83
CA LEU A 122 12.57 9.26 15.76
C LEU A 122 13.35 9.87 14.59
N ASP A 123 13.96 8.99 13.80
CA ASP A 123 14.65 9.38 12.56
C ASP A 123 13.71 10.10 11.58
N SER A 124 14.26 10.94 10.71
CA SER A 124 13.48 11.58 9.64
C SER A 124 12.84 10.55 8.70
N VAL A 125 11.85 10.98 7.93
CA VAL A 125 11.23 10.18 6.87
C VAL A 125 12.27 9.79 5.80
N ASP A 126 13.37 10.52 5.67
CA ASP A 126 14.44 10.27 4.70
C ASP A 126 15.25 9.03 5.10
N VAL A 127 15.70 9.01 6.35
CA VAL A 127 16.35 7.86 6.96
C VAL A 127 15.42 6.65 7.03
N LEU A 128 14.12 6.88 7.27
CA LEU A 128 13.12 5.80 7.23
C LEU A 128 13.02 5.17 5.83
N ALA A 129 12.98 5.99 4.78
CA ALA A 129 12.94 5.52 3.39
C ALA A 129 14.21 4.74 3.02
N ASP A 130 15.39 5.26 3.40
CA ASP A 130 16.68 4.62 3.14
C ASP A 130 16.78 3.24 3.81
N LYS A 131 16.35 3.11 5.07
CA LYS A 131 16.33 1.83 5.80
C LYS A 131 15.46 0.77 5.13
N SER A 132 14.44 1.21 4.40
CA SER A 132 13.54 0.35 3.65
C SER A 132 13.89 0.27 2.17
N SER A 133 15.07 0.74 1.72
CA SER A 133 15.46 0.71 0.29
C SER A 133 14.43 1.39 -0.62
N ILE A 134 13.87 2.51 -0.17
CA ILE A 134 12.93 3.34 -0.93
C ILE A 134 13.68 4.59 -1.40
N GLU A 135 13.72 4.81 -2.71
CA GLU A 135 14.23 6.07 -3.26
C GLU A 135 13.26 7.20 -2.90
N ARG A 136 13.77 8.27 -2.30
CA ARG A 136 12.97 9.44 -1.93
C ARG A 136 13.36 10.67 -2.75
N SER A 137 12.36 11.49 -3.05
CA SER A 137 12.51 12.89 -3.46
C SER A 137 11.68 13.81 -2.55
N ALA A 138 11.54 15.08 -2.93
CA ALA A 138 10.82 16.06 -2.13
C ALA A 138 9.34 15.69 -1.90
N ASP A 139 8.67 15.20 -2.94
CA ASP A 139 7.23 14.92 -2.95
C ASP A 139 6.88 13.46 -3.27
N TYR A 140 7.86 12.60 -3.57
CA TYR A 140 7.59 11.23 -3.95
C TYR A 140 8.54 10.20 -3.36
N PHE A 141 8.04 8.96 -3.33
CA PHE A 141 8.80 7.75 -3.04
C PHE A 141 8.77 6.82 -4.26
N LYS A 142 9.87 6.12 -4.51
CA LYS A 142 10.03 5.13 -5.57
C LYS A 142 10.56 3.83 -5.01
N VAL A 143 9.96 2.71 -5.40
CA VAL A 143 10.38 1.38 -4.97
C VAL A 143 10.04 0.35 -6.02
N ASP A 144 10.91 -0.63 -6.21
CA ASP A 144 10.59 -1.78 -7.06
C ASP A 144 9.61 -2.71 -6.34
N ILE A 145 8.57 -3.12 -7.05
CA ILE A 145 7.55 -4.03 -6.58
C ILE A 145 7.43 -5.24 -7.51
N ASP A 146 7.22 -6.39 -6.90
CA ASP A 146 6.73 -7.57 -7.58
C ASP A 146 5.23 -7.69 -7.30
N TYR A 147 4.46 -7.98 -8.33
CA TYR A 147 3.02 -8.17 -8.20
C TYR A 147 2.55 -9.23 -9.17
N ASN A 148 1.36 -9.75 -8.93
CA ASN A 148 0.71 -10.64 -9.88
C ASN A 148 -0.63 -10.08 -10.30
N VAL A 149 -1.07 -10.47 -11.48
CA VAL A 149 -2.39 -10.13 -12.03
C VAL A 149 -3.04 -11.38 -12.58
N GLN A 150 -4.34 -11.51 -12.31
CA GLN A 150 -5.14 -12.64 -12.75
C GLN A 150 -6.58 -12.19 -13.01
N PRO A 151 -7.09 -12.34 -14.23
CA PRO A 151 -8.52 -12.17 -14.51
C PRO A 151 -9.36 -13.16 -13.70
N THR A 152 -10.54 -12.73 -13.26
CA THR A 152 -11.55 -13.64 -12.71
C THR A 152 -12.04 -14.63 -13.78
N ASP A 153 -12.60 -15.77 -13.36
CA ASP A 153 -13.10 -16.81 -14.28
C ASP A 153 -14.18 -16.28 -15.25
N ASP A 154 -14.92 -15.25 -14.84
CA ASP A 154 -15.92 -14.57 -15.69
C ASP A 154 -15.33 -13.43 -16.54
N GLY A 155 -14.03 -13.17 -16.42
CA GLY A 155 -13.28 -12.16 -17.18
C GLY A 155 -13.67 -10.71 -16.92
N LYS A 156 -14.48 -10.45 -15.88
CA LYS A 156 -15.02 -9.11 -15.60
C LYS A 156 -14.09 -8.24 -14.78
N MET A 157 -13.24 -8.82 -13.95
CA MET A 157 -12.34 -8.10 -13.07
C MET A 157 -10.94 -8.70 -13.13
N ILE A 158 -9.94 -7.89 -12.81
CA ILE A 158 -8.58 -8.35 -12.59
C ILE A 158 -8.31 -8.27 -11.09
N VAL A 159 -7.82 -9.38 -10.54
CA VAL A 159 -7.33 -9.45 -9.17
C VAL A 159 -5.82 -9.27 -9.21
N SER A 160 -5.30 -8.47 -8.28
CA SER A 160 -3.86 -8.30 -8.11
C SER A 160 -3.45 -8.47 -6.64
N SER A 161 -2.26 -9.04 -6.43
CA SER A 161 -1.56 -8.95 -5.15
C SER A 161 -0.14 -8.46 -5.36
N VAL A 162 0.33 -7.64 -4.42
CA VAL A 162 1.73 -7.22 -4.34
C VAL A 162 2.47 -8.17 -3.42
N GLU A 163 3.63 -8.63 -3.87
CA GLU A 163 4.50 -9.57 -3.18
C GLU A 163 5.66 -8.82 -2.54
N ASN A 164 6.14 -9.30 -1.38
CA ASN A 164 7.38 -8.81 -0.73
C ASN A 164 7.47 -7.29 -0.49
N ALA A 165 6.33 -6.61 -0.31
CA ALA A 165 6.28 -5.15 -0.13
C ALA A 165 5.88 -4.71 1.28
N SER A 166 5.84 -5.62 2.26
CA SER A 166 5.32 -5.32 3.61
C SER A 166 6.06 -4.15 4.25
N ASP A 167 7.39 -4.21 4.33
CA ASP A 167 8.22 -3.14 4.91
C ASP A 167 8.03 -1.80 4.18
N LYS A 168 7.83 -1.83 2.86
CA LYS A 168 7.53 -0.63 2.05
C LYS A 168 6.16 -0.04 2.36
N ILE A 169 5.17 -0.91 2.49
CA ILE A 169 3.80 -0.56 2.85
C ILE A 169 3.77 0.07 4.25
N GLU A 170 4.57 -0.45 5.18
CA GLU A 170 4.70 0.13 6.53
C GLU A 170 5.24 1.57 6.46
N VAL A 171 6.24 1.87 5.62
CA VAL A 171 6.74 3.25 5.45
C VAL A 171 5.66 4.17 4.87
N PHE A 172 4.93 3.73 3.85
CA PHE A 172 3.84 4.53 3.28
C PHE A 172 2.73 4.82 4.29
N ALA A 173 2.35 3.80 5.06
CA ALA A 173 1.38 3.95 6.14
C ALA A 173 1.87 4.88 7.25
N GLU A 174 3.15 4.79 7.63
CA GLU A 174 3.77 5.64 8.65
C GLU A 174 3.74 7.13 8.28
N VAL A 175 4.14 7.47 7.05
CA VAL A 175 4.11 8.86 6.57
C VAL A 175 2.68 9.40 6.57
N LEU A 176 1.74 8.60 6.06
CA LEU A 176 0.33 8.97 6.01
C LEU A 176 -0.27 9.19 7.41
N THR A 177 0.00 8.28 8.34
CA THR A 177 -0.58 8.30 9.69
C THR A 177 0.04 9.38 10.56
N SER A 178 1.34 9.67 10.40
CA SER A 178 1.99 10.79 11.08
C SER A 178 1.33 12.12 10.72
N HIS A 179 1.04 12.34 9.43
CA HIS A 179 0.28 13.51 8.98
C HIS A 179 -1.12 13.58 9.61
N LEU A 180 -1.84 12.46 9.63
CA LEU A 180 -3.18 12.40 10.22
C LEU A 180 -3.20 12.61 11.74
N LEU A 181 -2.14 12.20 12.45
CA LEU A 181 -2.01 12.31 13.89
C LEU A 181 -1.46 13.67 14.34
N LYS A 182 -0.76 14.41 13.47
CA LYS A 182 -0.17 15.71 13.81
C LYS A 182 -1.13 16.66 14.54
N PRO A 183 -2.40 16.86 14.10
CA PRO A 183 -3.32 17.74 14.80
C PRO A 183 -3.68 17.24 16.21
N VAL A 184 -3.78 15.92 16.40
CA VAL A 184 -4.10 15.31 17.69
C VAL A 184 -2.94 15.48 18.67
N ILE A 185 -1.71 15.22 18.19
CA ILE A 185 -0.48 15.39 18.97
C ILE A 185 -0.30 16.86 19.37
N ASP A 186 -0.52 17.78 18.44
CA ASP A 186 -0.42 19.22 18.70
C ASP A 186 -1.45 19.69 19.72
N GLU A 187 -2.68 19.20 19.63
CA GLU A 187 -3.73 19.53 20.60
C GLU A 187 -3.40 19.01 21.99
N ALA A 188 -2.96 17.75 22.10
CA ALA A 188 -2.53 17.15 23.35
C ALA A 188 -1.38 17.95 23.99
N ARG A 189 -0.39 18.36 23.19
CA ARG A 189 0.72 19.21 23.65
C ARG A 189 0.23 20.56 24.17
N ARG A 190 -0.64 21.25 23.43
CA ARG A 190 -1.21 22.54 23.84
C ARG A 190 -2.02 22.42 25.13
N ARG A 191 -2.78 21.35 25.31
CA ARG A 191 -3.51 21.09 26.56
C ARG A 191 -2.55 20.84 27.72
N GLY A 192 -1.50 20.05 27.52
CA GLY A 192 -0.47 19.80 28.53
C GLY A 192 0.25 21.07 28.99
N ILE A 193 0.59 21.97 28.06
CA ILE A 193 1.21 23.27 28.39
C ILE A 193 0.26 24.17 29.19
N GLN A 194 -1.03 24.23 28.82
CA GLN A 194 -2.02 25.03 29.55
C GLN A 194 -2.25 24.53 30.99
N LEU A 195 -2.30 23.21 31.18
CA LEU A 195 -2.43 22.62 32.52
C LEU A 195 -1.19 22.89 33.38
N LYS A 196 0.02 22.80 32.80
CA LYS A 196 1.27 23.17 33.48
C LYS A 196 1.33 24.66 33.81
N GLY A 197 0.88 25.54 32.91
CA GLY A 197 0.80 26.98 33.11
C GLY A 197 -0.21 27.40 34.19
N ALA A 198 -1.35 26.70 34.27
CA ALA A 198 -2.35 26.90 35.32
C ALA A 198 -1.90 26.32 36.68
N ALA A 199 -1.17 25.21 36.68
CA ALA A 199 -0.55 24.65 37.88
C ALA A 199 0.58 25.54 38.41
N SER A 200 1.37 26.19 37.54
CA SER A 200 2.39 27.18 37.94
C SER A 200 1.83 28.54 38.37
N ALA A 201 0.53 28.81 38.13
CA ALA A 201 -0.17 29.96 38.71
C ALA A 201 -0.70 29.70 40.13
N THR A 202 -0.53 28.46 40.63
CA THR A 202 -0.91 28.04 41.98
C THR A 202 0.30 27.44 42.70
N GLU A 203 1.40 28.18 42.87
CA GLU A 203 2.52 27.72 43.71
C GLU A 203 2.24 28.01 45.20
N VAL A 204 2.00 26.94 45.96
CA VAL A 204 2.65 26.71 47.25
C VAL A 204 3.67 25.60 46.98
N PRO A 205 4.94 25.73 47.40
CA PRO A 205 6.01 24.84 46.95
C PRO A 205 5.89 23.49 47.65
N GLU A 206 6.22 22.38 46.96
CA GLU A 206 7.16 21.34 47.43
C GLU A 206 7.14 20.07 46.53
N VAL A 207 8.32 19.74 46.00
CA VAL A 207 8.84 18.43 45.52
C VAL A 207 8.04 17.65 44.45
N ALA A 208 8.56 17.65 43.22
CA ALA A 208 8.13 16.79 42.11
C ALA A 208 9.03 15.54 41.95
N PRO A 209 8.46 14.37 41.59
CA PRO A 209 9.12 13.35 40.77
C PRO A 209 8.63 13.38 39.29
N PRO A 210 9.39 12.78 38.34
CA PRO A 210 9.45 13.21 36.95
C PRO A 210 8.40 12.61 35.98
N VAL A 211 8.40 13.21 34.79
CA VAL A 211 7.45 13.18 33.67
C VAL A 211 7.71 12.04 32.67
N ASP A 212 7.93 10.81 33.15
CA ASP A 212 8.41 9.73 32.27
C ASP A 212 7.26 8.90 31.62
N ALA A 213 6.11 8.76 32.28
CA ALA A 213 5.05 7.83 31.85
C ALA A 213 4.34 8.14 30.51
N ALA A 214 4.42 9.37 30.01
CA ALA A 214 3.83 9.74 28.71
C ALA A 214 4.83 9.69 27.55
N VAL A 215 6.12 9.73 27.86
CA VAL A 215 7.21 9.63 26.87
C VAL A 215 7.53 8.15 26.62
N ASP A 216 7.43 7.32 27.66
CA ASP A 216 7.62 5.87 27.57
C ASP A 216 6.58 5.19 26.68
N ALA A 217 5.31 5.58 26.73
CA ALA A 217 4.26 4.97 25.90
C ALA A 217 4.42 5.26 24.39
N ALA A 218 5.07 6.38 24.03
CA ALA A 218 5.36 6.71 22.64
C ALA A 218 6.68 6.06 22.15
N ALA A 219 7.67 5.94 23.05
CA ALA A 219 8.93 5.26 22.75
C ALA A 219 8.77 3.73 22.65
N ASP A 220 7.94 3.11 23.50
CA ASP A 220 7.69 1.66 23.49
C ASP A 220 6.94 1.20 22.24
N ALA A 221 6.04 2.02 21.70
CA ALA A 221 5.35 1.72 20.45
C ALA A 221 6.31 1.75 19.24
N ALA A 222 7.29 2.65 19.24
CA ALA A 222 8.31 2.75 18.19
C ALA A 222 9.40 1.67 18.32
N ALA A 223 9.75 1.26 19.54
CA ALA A 223 10.73 0.20 19.78
C ALA A 223 10.18 -1.20 19.47
N ALA A 224 8.89 -1.46 19.72
CA ALA A 224 8.24 -2.74 19.40
C ALA A 224 8.19 -3.01 17.89
N ALA A 225 8.03 -1.97 17.06
CA ALA A 225 8.05 -2.09 15.61
C ALA A 225 9.47 -2.37 15.04
N ALA A 226 10.53 -1.96 15.75
CA ALA A 226 11.91 -2.20 15.33
C ALA A 226 12.44 -3.59 15.74
N ALA A 227 11.86 -4.21 16.78
CA ALA A 227 12.30 -5.53 17.26
C ALA A 227 11.76 -6.69 16.40
N ASP A 228 10.55 -6.58 15.85
CA ASP A 228 9.91 -7.66 15.06
C ASP A 228 10.58 -7.87 13.68
N ALA A 229 11.27 -6.85 13.15
CA ALA A 229 12.05 -6.96 11.92
C ALA A 229 13.37 -7.74 12.07
N THR A 230 13.77 -8.12 13.29
CA THR A 230 15.03 -8.85 13.55
C THR A 230 14.84 -10.32 13.95
N ALA A 231 13.59 -10.78 14.10
CA ALA A 231 13.30 -12.14 14.60
C ALA A 231 12.99 -13.18 13.51
N VAL A 232 12.89 -12.80 12.23
CA VAL A 232 12.54 -13.73 11.13
C VAL A 232 13.78 -14.31 10.40
N ASP A 233 15.00 -13.90 10.77
CA ASP A 233 16.23 -14.32 10.05
C ASP A 233 17.26 -15.02 10.96
N ARG A 234 16.80 -15.95 11.81
CA ARG A 234 17.67 -16.99 12.39
C ARG A 234 16.91 -18.32 12.53
N ASP A 235 17.48 -19.32 11.86
CA ASP A 235 17.20 -20.76 11.93
C ASP A 235 16.80 -21.32 13.31
#